data_AF-I1GQV1-F1
#
_entry.id   AF-I1GQV1-F1
#
_cell.length_a   1.000
_cell.length_b   1.000
_cell.length_c   1.000
_cell.angle_alpha   90.00
_cell.angle_beta   90.00
_cell.angle_gamma   90.00
#
_symmetry.space_group_name_H-M   'P 1'
#
loop_
_entity.id
_entity.type
_entity.pdbx_description
1 polymer ?
#
loop_
_entity_poly.entity_id
_entity_poly.type
_entity_poly.pdbx_seq_one_letter_code
_entity_poly.pdbx_strand_id
1 'polypeptide(L)'
;MQQRRKSPFAAAPAAAKQEEAAPARRPGARLSLAGLLVSIFLVAAFLYHEDSVVKPQPLAIAGAERARSSPDLRLLQEAALPHHEAAVNSHSHSQPQQDDEEQHHRVDADAQPGKKKKKEPAANKQQQAEPAVLLDAPPKPSGNISGRAAVEVPWAPEPAACDLYRGWWTYDAEGEQAPLYHESECEFLTEQVTCMRNGRRDDSYQRWRWQPSSCDLPRFDARALLERLRGKRLMFVGDSLNRNQWESMVCLVSSAIPSREHKTLAKFVGPGGALNVFTATEYNATVEFYWAPFLVQSNSDDPQVHSVVDRVIAWRSIAKHARHWRGAHFLVFNTYIWWLNTFEMKVLKNPRVSPSKYSLVDRPVAYREVLKTWAKWVDRHIDPKKTMVFFMGMSPNHIAPDTWGGQPGAVKCAMETEPIMNRTWVNIGTDWRLHGVAQGVLGSMRRVPVHLVDITALSEFRKDAHTSVHTLRQGKLLTREQQADPRAYADCIHWCLPGLPDTWNHFLYARIIADSRSSSSTTPASSLDISATSS
;
A
#
# COMPACT_ATOMS: atom_id res chain seq x y z
N MET A 1 51.59 66.89 -32.83
CA MET A 1 50.59 65.80 -32.80
C MET A 1 51.14 64.68 -31.91
N GLN A 2 51.19 64.92 -30.59
CA GLN A 2 50.24 64.53 -29.53
C GLN A 2 50.24 63.03 -29.19
N GLN A 3 50.71 62.78 -27.96
CA GLN A 3 50.96 61.50 -27.31
C GLN A 3 49.80 61.06 -26.39
N ARG A 4 49.77 59.75 -26.13
CA ARG A 4 49.49 59.05 -24.85
C ARG A 4 48.06 58.99 -24.27
N ARG A 5 47.56 57.73 -24.24
CA ARG A 5 47.21 56.91 -23.05
C ARG A 5 46.33 57.53 -21.93
N LYS A 6 45.15 56.92 -21.69
CA LYS A 6 44.71 56.22 -20.44
C LYS A 6 43.16 56.19 -20.29
N SER A 7 42.63 55.01 -19.93
CA SER A 7 41.39 54.81 -19.14
C SER A 7 41.68 55.20 -17.65
N PRO A 8 40.75 55.44 -16.67
CA PRO A 8 39.57 54.59 -16.37
C PRO A 8 38.40 55.20 -15.51
N PHE A 9 37.45 54.32 -15.14
CA PHE A 9 36.62 54.24 -13.92
C PHE A 9 35.45 55.22 -13.60
N ALA A 10 34.34 54.57 -13.19
CA ALA A 10 33.40 54.90 -12.09
C ALA A 10 32.04 55.59 -12.38
N ALA A 11 30.99 54.75 -12.28
CA ALA A 11 29.78 54.82 -11.43
C ALA A 11 28.78 56.02 -11.46
N ALA A 12 27.50 55.62 -11.37
CA ALA A 12 26.31 56.24 -10.73
C ALA A 12 25.14 56.57 -11.69
N PRO A 13 23.87 56.71 -11.22
CA PRO A 13 23.19 56.10 -10.07
C PRO A 13 21.77 55.56 -10.40
N ALA A 14 21.15 54.94 -9.39
CA ALA A 14 19.75 54.53 -9.34
C ALA A 14 18.77 55.72 -9.49
N ALA A 15 17.70 55.54 -10.25
CA ALA A 15 16.58 56.48 -10.35
C ALA A 15 15.32 55.85 -9.76
N ALA A 16 14.84 56.47 -8.69
CA ALA A 16 13.55 56.26 -8.06
C ALA A 16 12.41 56.51 -9.06
N LYS A 17 11.39 55.65 -9.06
CA LYS A 17 10.08 55.94 -9.66
C LYS A 17 9.06 56.12 -8.55
N GLN A 18 8.40 57.26 -8.63
CA GLN A 18 7.41 57.80 -7.69
C GLN A 18 6.22 56.84 -7.50
N GLU A 19 5.78 56.73 -6.25
CA GLU A 19 4.46 56.23 -5.87
C GLU A 19 3.38 57.18 -6.38
N GLU A 20 2.45 56.66 -7.18
CA GLU A 20 1.21 57.35 -7.51
C GLU A 20 0.11 56.81 -6.58
N ALA A 21 -0.34 57.68 -5.67
CA ALA A 21 -1.33 57.38 -4.66
C ALA A 21 -2.73 57.13 -5.27
N ALA A 22 -3.40 56.06 -4.83
CA ALA A 22 -4.77 55.76 -5.18
C ALA A 22 -5.75 56.82 -4.62
N PRO A 23 -6.79 57.25 -5.35
CA PRO A 23 -7.74 58.24 -4.85
C PRO A 23 -8.70 57.63 -3.82
N ALA A 24 -8.87 58.35 -2.72
CA ALA A 24 -9.80 58.02 -1.64
C ALA A 24 -11.27 57.96 -2.13
N ARG A 25 -11.98 56.89 -1.79
CA ARG A 25 -13.42 56.70 -2.05
C ARG A 25 -14.24 57.70 -1.22
N ARG A 26 -15.09 58.49 -1.89
CA ARG A 26 -16.20 59.23 -1.26
C ARG A 26 -17.38 58.28 -1.03
N PRO A 27 -18.06 58.30 0.14
CA PRO A 27 -19.29 57.55 0.35
C PRO A 27 -20.46 58.31 -0.29
N GLY A 28 -21.27 57.64 -1.12
CA GLY A 28 -22.54 58.19 -1.61
C GLY A 28 -22.78 58.20 -3.13
N ALA A 29 -22.08 57.40 -3.93
CA ALA A 29 -22.44 57.24 -5.34
C ALA A 29 -23.59 56.23 -5.49
N ARG A 30 -24.75 56.68 -6.01
CA ARG A 30 -25.87 55.80 -6.39
C ARG A 30 -25.39 54.84 -7.48
N LEU A 31 -25.57 53.53 -7.29
CA LEU A 31 -25.26 52.53 -8.30
C LEU A 31 -25.99 52.85 -9.60
N SER A 32 -25.26 52.85 -10.73
CA SER A 32 -25.89 52.98 -12.04
C SER A 32 -26.79 51.77 -12.29
N LEU A 33 -27.87 51.98 -13.05
CA LEU A 33 -28.82 50.92 -13.42
C LEU A 33 -28.12 49.71 -14.06
N ALA A 34 -27.01 49.94 -14.78
CA ALA A 34 -26.17 48.87 -15.33
C ALA A 34 -25.46 48.04 -14.23
N GLY A 35 -24.96 48.68 -13.17
CA GLY A 35 -24.34 47.98 -12.03
C GLY A 35 -25.34 47.17 -11.21
N LEU A 36 -26.59 47.65 -11.11
CA LEU A 36 -27.69 46.92 -10.46
C LEU A 36 -28.08 45.68 -11.29
N LEU A 37 -28.19 45.82 -12.61
CA LEU A 37 -28.53 44.70 -13.51
C LEU A 37 -27.44 43.62 -13.53
N VAL A 38 -26.15 44.01 -13.50
CA VAL A 38 -25.04 43.05 -13.41
C VAL A 38 -25.05 42.34 -12.05
N SER A 39 -25.35 43.04 -10.95
CA SER A 39 -25.45 42.39 -9.63
C SER A 39 -26.65 41.45 -9.53
N ILE A 40 -27.80 41.82 -10.10
CA ILE A 40 -28.98 40.94 -10.15
C ILE A 40 -28.70 39.72 -11.03
N PHE A 41 -28.00 39.88 -12.16
CA PHE A 41 -27.64 38.77 -13.03
C PHE A 41 -26.64 37.81 -12.37
N LEU A 42 -25.67 38.34 -11.62
CA LEU A 42 -24.71 37.52 -10.85
C LEU A 42 -25.39 36.79 -9.69
N VAL A 43 -26.33 37.43 -8.97
CA VAL A 43 -27.10 36.79 -7.90
C VAL A 43 -28.06 35.75 -8.47
N ALA A 44 -28.74 36.03 -9.59
CA ALA A 44 -29.60 35.08 -10.27
C ALA A 44 -28.81 33.88 -10.81
N ALA A 45 -27.62 34.09 -11.37
CA ALA A 45 -26.74 33.00 -11.80
C ALA A 45 -26.22 32.16 -10.61
N PHE A 46 -25.97 32.79 -9.46
CA PHE A 46 -25.56 32.08 -8.24
C PHE A 46 -26.72 31.25 -7.65
N LEU A 47 -27.94 31.80 -7.63
CA LEU A 47 -29.14 31.09 -7.17
C LEU A 47 -29.58 29.97 -8.14
N TYR A 48 -29.42 30.18 -9.45
CA TYR A 48 -29.75 29.15 -10.46
C TYR A 48 -28.74 27.99 -10.47
N HIS A 49 -27.55 28.17 -9.88
CA HIS A 49 -26.56 27.11 -9.75
C HIS A 49 -26.71 26.26 -8.48
N GLU A 50 -27.49 26.74 -7.50
CA GLU A 50 -27.77 26.02 -6.25
C GLU A 50 -28.99 25.09 -6.34
N ASP A 51 -29.89 25.26 -7.32
CA ASP A 51 -31.14 24.45 -7.41
C ASP A 51 -31.05 23.19 -8.29
N SER A 52 -29.86 22.76 -8.68
CA SER A 52 -29.65 21.43 -9.30
C SER A 52 -29.39 20.34 -8.25
N VAL A 53 -30.17 20.34 -7.17
CA VAL A 53 -30.27 19.20 -6.24
C VAL A 53 -31.48 18.38 -6.67
N VAL A 54 -31.22 17.20 -7.21
CA VAL A 54 -32.24 16.20 -7.55
C VAL A 54 -33.04 15.85 -6.29
N LYS A 55 -34.32 16.23 -6.27
CA LYS A 55 -35.31 15.73 -5.30
C LYS A 55 -35.58 14.25 -5.57
N PRO A 56 -35.68 13.39 -4.53
CA PRO A 56 -36.11 12.01 -4.71
C PRO A 56 -37.62 11.97 -5.04
N GLN A 57 -37.99 11.35 -6.17
CA GLN A 57 -39.38 11.00 -6.46
C GLN A 57 -39.73 9.66 -5.79
N PRO A 58 -40.96 9.53 -5.25
CA PRO A 58 -41.39 8.31 -4.56
C PRO A 58 -41.61 7.17 -5.57
N LEU A 59 -41.08 5.99 -5.25
CA LEU A 59 -41.34 4.75 -5.99
C LEU A 59 -42.84 4.39 -5.87
N ALA A 60 -43.56 4.49 -6.99
CA ALA A 60 -44.82 3.80 -7.18
C ALA A 60 -44.54 2.33 -7.51
N ILE A 61 -45.06 1.44 -6.68
CA ILE A 61 -45.08 -0.01 -6.91
C ILE A 61 -46.15 -0.31 -7.96
N ALA A 62 -45.75 -0.87 -9.10
CA ALA A 62 -46.67 -1.55 -10.01
C ALA A 62 -45.93 -2.65 -10.80
N GLY A 63 -46.45 -3.88 -10.70
CA GLY A 63 -46.36 -4.89 -11.75
C GLY A 63 -45.10 -5.76 -11.77
N ALA A 64 -45.16 -6.87 -11.03
CA ALA A 64 -44.29 -8.01 -11.21
C ALA A 64 -44.59 -8.72 -12.56
N GLU A 65 -43.56 -8.96 -13.38
CA GLU A 65 -43.51 -10.13 -14.26
C GLU A 65 -42.07 -10.67 -14.38
N ARG A 66 -41.97 -12.00 -14.24
CA ARG A 66 -40.78 -12.85 -14.15
C ARG A 66 -39.77 -12.68 -15.28
N ALA A 67 -38.48 -12.60 -14.92
CA ALA A 67 -37.38 -13.24 -15.65
C ALA A 67 -36.32 -13.75 -14.66
N ARG A 68 -35.70 -14.88 -15.01
CA ARG A 68 -35.10 -15.89 -14.14
C ARG A 68 -33.64 -15.62 -13.69
N SER A 69 -33.30 -16.34 -12.61
CA SER A 69 -32.00 -16.86 -12.14
C SER A 69 -30.94 -15.88 -11.59
N SER A 70 -30.91 -15.77 -10.26
CA SER A 70 -29.70 -15.47 -9.49
C SER A 70 -28.68 -16.62 -9.61
N PRO A 71 -27.36 -16.35 -9.69
CA PRO A 71 -26.36 -17.40 -9.57
C PRO A 71 -26.25 -17.86 -8.11
N ASP A 72 -26.22 -19.18 -7.95
CA ASP A 72 -26.11 -19.92 -6.69
C ASP A 72 -24.78 -19.62 -5.98
N LEU A 73 -24.86 -19.02 -4.79
CA LEU A 73 -23.71 -18.63 -3.97
C LEU A 73 -22.95 -19.83 -3.38
N ARG A 74 -23.41 -21.07 -3.60
CA ARG A 74 -22.76 -22.29 -3.10
C ARG A 74 -21.52 -22.72 -3.89
N LEU A 75 -21.31 -22.20 -5.10
CA LEU A 75 -20.14 -22.52 -5.94
C LEU A 75 -18.84 -21.79 -5.57
N LEU A 76 -18.85 -20.90 -4.58
CA LEU A 76 -17.64 -20.22 -4.09
C LEU A 76 -17.07 -20.82 -2.79
N GLN A 77 -17.76 -21.79 -2.18
CA GLN A 77 -17.34 -22.41 -0.91
C GLN A 77 -16.37 -23.60 -1.12
N GLU A 78 -16.35 -24.21 -2.31
CA GLU A 78 -15.56 -25.44 -2.56
C GLU A 78 -14.11 -25.18 -3.05
N ALA A 79 -13.71 -23.92 -3.26
CA ALA A 79 -12.35 -23.59 -3.72
C ALA A 79 -11.34 -23.33 -2.57
N ALA A 80 -11.71 -23.54 -1.31
CA ALA A 80 -10.96 -23.06 -0.15
C ALA A 80 -10.54 -24.13 0.89
N LEU A 81 -10.47 -25.42 0.52
CA LEU A 81 -9.92 -26.45 1.43
C LEU A 81 -8.99 -27.43 0.68
N PRO A 82 -7.76 -27.68 1.18
CA PRO A 82 -6.92 -28.76 0.68
C PRO A 82 -7.36 -30.12 1.28
N HIS A 83 -7.59 -31.10 0.41
CA HIS A 83 -7.92 -32.47 0.79
C HIS A 83 -6.69 -33.20 1.38
N HIS A 84 -6.84 -33.71 2.60
CA HIS A 84 -6.10 -34.87 3.11
C HIS A 84 -6.97 -36.11 2.91
N GLU A 85 -6.47 -37.09 2.16
CA GLU A 85 -7.08 -38.43 2.06
C GLU A 85 -6.85 -39.21 3.36
N ALA A 86 -7.94 -39.71 3.95
CA ALA A 86 -7.92 -40.87 4.81
C ALA A 86 -9.15 -41.72 4.49
N ALA A 87 -8.90 -42.90 3.94
CA ALA A 87 -9.88 -43.97 3.81
C ALA A 87 -10.36 -44.42 5.20
N VAL A 88 -11.65 -44.76 5.35
CA VAL A 88 -12.14 -46.04 5.90
C VAL A 88 -13.67 -46.14 5.72
N ASN A 89 -14.04 -47.28 5.13
CA ASN A 89 -15.29 -48.05 5.09
C ASN A 89 -16.63 -47.54 5.66
N SER A 90 -17.62 -47.77 4.77
CA SER A 90 -19.03 -48.09 4.98
C SER A 90 -19.42 -48.73 6.33
N HIS A 91 -20.61 -48.37 6.84
CA HIS A 91 -21.76 -49.28 7.03
C HIS A 91 -23.03 -48.48 7.33
N SER A 92 -24.13 -48.92 6.71
CA SER A 92 -25.49 -48.42 6.83
C SER A 92 -26.15 -48.91 8.12
N HIS A 93 -27.03 -48.11 8.73
CA HIS A 93 -28.33 -48.59 9.22
C HIS A 93 -29.27 -47.45 9.65
N SER A 94 -30.54 -47.79 9.51
CA SER A 94 -31.81 -47.07 9.62
C SER A 94 -32.13 -46.38 10.95
N GLN A 95 -32.89 -45.29 10.83
CA GLN A 95 -33.88 -44.70 11.76
C GLN A 95 -34.79 -45.74 12.49
N PRO A 96 -35.61 -45.40 13.53
CA PRO A 96 -36.22 -44.08 13.78
C PRO A 96 -36.39 -43.59 15.25
N GLN A 97 -36.44 -42.25 15.37
CA GLN A 97 -37.48 -41.42 16.00
C GLN A 97 -38.24 -41.94 17.25
N GLN A 98 -38.14 -41.19 18.36
CA GLN A 98 -39.30 -40.90 19.22
C GLN A 98 -39.09 -39.63 20.05
N ASP A 99 -40.18 -38.87 20.14
CA ASP A 99 -40.39 -37.56 20.75
C ASP A 99 -40.35 -37.61 22.29
N ASP A 100 -40.05 -36.49 22.95
CA ASP A 100 -40.94 -35.85 23.95
C ASP A 100 -40.25 -34.62 24.60
N GLU A 101 -40.93 -33.47 24.46
CA GLU A 101 -41.33 -32.47 25.48
C GLU A 101 -40.78 -32.62 26.92
N GLU A 102 -40.67 -31.62 27.79
CA GLU A 102 -40.63 -30.15 27.79
C GLU A 102 -40.38 -29.77 29.28
N GLN A 103 -39.87 -28.56 29.55
CA GLN A 103 -40.11 -27.74 30.75
C GLN A 103 -39.49 -28.04 32.15
N HIS A 104 -38.71 -27.02 32.56
CA HIS A 104 -38.78 -26.20 33.78
C HIS A 104 -38.60 -26.77 35.21
N HIS A 105 -37.62 -26.16 35.90
CA HIS A 105 -37.63 -25.53 37.26
C HIS A 105 -36.26 -25.77 37.92
N ARG A 106 -35.34 -24.79 38.02
CA ARG A 106 -35.28 -23.60 38.89
C ARG A 106 -35.38 -23.91 40.39
N VAL A 107 -34.29 -23.60 41.11
CA VAL A 107 -34.17 -22.82 42.37
C VAL A 107 -33.11 -23.43 43.30
N ASP A 108 -32.03 -22.63 43.50
CA ASP A 108 -31.36 -22.21 44.75
C ASP A 108 -31.22 -23.21 45.92
N ALA A 109 -30.23 -23.18 46.81
CA ALA A 109 -28.98 -22.46 47.06
C ALA A 109 -28.33 -23.21 48.25
N ASP A 110 -27.04 -23.00 48.51
CA ASP A 110 -26.57 -22.34 49.75
C ASP A 110 -25.18 -22.81 50.25
N ALA A 111 -24.46 -21.81 50.78
CA ALA A 111 -23.49 -21.84 51.88
C ALA A 111 -22.14 -22.62 51.82
N GLN A 112 -21.09 -21.93 51.35
CA GLN A 112 -19.95 -21.35 52.12
C GLN A 112 -19.04 -22.22 53.09
N PRO A 113 -17.91 -21.70 53.66
CA PRO A 113 -16.54 -22.12 53.31
C PRO A 113 -15.65 -22.60 54.49
N GLY A 114 -14.40 -23.05 54.23
CA GLY A 114 -13.44 -23.29 55.34
C GLY A 114 -12.00 -23.77 55.03
N LYS A 115 -11.08 -22.80 54.83
CA LYS A 115 -9.73 -22.65 55.46
C LYS A 115 -8.58 -23.69 55.31
N LYS A 116 -7.44 -23.12 54.84
CA LYS A 116 -6.02 -23.21 55.34
C LYS A 116 -5.27 -24.53 55.06
N LYS A 117 -3.96 -24.59 54.71
CA LYS A 117 -2.78 -23.81 55.16
C LYS A 117 -1.53 -24.16 54.30
N LYS A 118 -0.59 -23.21 54.21
CA LYS A 118 0.80 -23.27 53.69
C LYS A 118 1.65 -24.47 54.15
N LYS A 119 2.62 -24.90 53.34
CA LYS A 119 4.08 -24.81 53.60
C LYS A 119 4.94 -25.45 52.49
N GLU A 120 5.90 -24.67 51.99
CA GLU A 120 7.20 -25.06 51.42
C GLU A 120 8.23 -25.21 52.58
N PRO A 121 9.54 -25.52 52.40
CA PRO A 121 10.32 -25.91 51.19
C PRO A 121 11.34 -27.06 51.44
N ALA A 122 12.17 -27.39 50.44
CA ALA A 122 13.66 -27.45 50.50
C ALA A 122 14.31 -28.58 49.66
N ALA A 123 15.44 -28.23 49.04
CA ALA A 123 16.30 -29.01 48.15
C ALA A 123 17.35 -29.87 48.90
N ASN A 124 17.93 -30.90 48.23
CA ASN A 124 19.40 -31.01 48.02
C ASN A 124 19.84 -32.17 47.09
N LYS A 125 20.72 -31.81 46.15
CA LYS A 125 21.96 -32.40 45.55
C LYS A 125 22.35 -33.92 45.53
N GLN A 126 23.21 -34.18 44.51
CA GLN A 126 24.35 -35.14 44.38
C GLN A 126 24.03 -36.54 43.79
N GLN A 127 24.83 -37.21 42.95
CA GLN A 127 26.15 -36.99 42.30
C GLN A 127 26.36 -38.04 41.16
N GLN A 128 27.41 -37.86 40.35
CA GLN A 128 27.87 -38.62 39.16
C GLN A 128 28.30 -40.08 39.38
N ALA A 129 28.32 -40.90 38.30
CA ALA A 129 29.53 -41.55 37.74
C ALA A 129 29.21 -42.57 36.59
N GLU A 130 30.03 -42.58 35.52
CA GLU A 130 30.18 -43.67 34.53
C GLU A 130 31.08 -44.80 35.07
N PRO A 131 31.20 -45.97 34.36
CA PRO A 131 32.44 -46.20 33.61
C PRO A 131 32.39 -47.06 32.30
N ALA A 132 33.33 -46.72 31.41
CA ALA A 132 34.21 -47.44 30.46
C ALA A 132 34.08 -48.93 29.99
N VAL A 133 34.12 -49.07 28.65
CA VAL A 133 35.01 -49.85 27.71
C VAL A 133 35.58 -51.24 28.08
N LEU A 134 35.45 -52.19 27.13
CA LEU A 134 36.38 -53.32 26.88
C LEU A 134 36.55 -53.56 25.37
N LEU A 135 37.80 -53.81 24.98
CA LEU A 135 38.35 -54.02 23.62
C LEU A 135 38.43 -55.51 23.28
N ASP A 136 38.30 -55.89 22.00
CA ASP A 136 39.02 -57.02 21.41
C ASP A 136 39.15 -56.90 19.87
N ALA A 137 40.25 -57.46 19.33
CA ALA A 137 40.77 -57.27 17.97
C ALA A 137 40.67 -58.58 17.10
N PRO A 138 41.20 -58.70 15.86
CA PRO A 138 40.42 -59.08 14.67
C PRO A 138 40.80 -60.44 14.02
N PRO A 139 40.05 -60.90 12.99
CA PRO A 139 40.63 -61.70 11.90
C PRO A 139 40.43 -61.07 10.49
N LYS A 140 41.38 -61.37 9.60
CA LYS A 140 41.56 -60.83 8.24
C LYS A 140 40.73 -61.58 7.15
N PRO A 141 40.98 -61.40 5.83
CA PRO A 141 40.06 -60.76 4.90
C PRO A 141 39.40 -61.77 3.93
N SER A 142 38.16 -61.52 3.53
CA SER A 142 37.61 -62.15 2.33
C SER A 142 36.74 -61.13 1.60
N GLY A 143 37.09 -60.90 0.34
CA GLY A 143 36.43 -59.92 -0.50
C GLY A 143 35.00 -60.30 -0.83
N ASN A 144 34.15 -59.28 -0.96
CA ASN A 144 33.34 -59.10 -2.16
C ASN A 144 32.70 -57.71 -2.17
N ILE A 145 32.82 -57.07 -3.32
CA ILE A 145 32.17 -55.81 -3.67
C ILE A 145 30.69 -56.09 -3.90
N SER A 146 29.80 -55.47 -3.12
CA SER A 146 28.40 -55.26 -3.51
C SER A 146 27.70 -54.27 -2.58
N GLY A 147 27.12 -53.22 -3.17
CA GLY A 147 25.91 -52.54 -2.66
C GLY A 147 26.05 -51.71 -1.39
N ARG A 148 26.45 -50.45 -1.51
CA ARG A 148 26.23 -49.43 -0.47
C ARG A 148 24.73 -49.13 -0.44
N ALA A 149 24.00 -49.72 0.51
CA ALA A 149 22.63 -49.34 0.82
C ALA A 149 22.63 -47.88 1.28
N ALA A 150 21.96 -47.01 0.52
CA ALA A 150 21.72 -45.64 0.91
C ALA A 150 20.77 -45.66 2.10
N VAL A 151 21.21 -45.07 3.22
CA VAL A 151 20.34 -44.77 4.35
C VAL A 151 19.35 -43.72 3.85
N GLU A 152 18.10 -44.10 3.63
CA GLU A 152 17.01 -43.16 3.42
C GLU A 152 16.83 -42.36 4.72
N VAL A 153 17.35 -41.13 4.71
CA VAL A 153 17.02 -40.12 5.71
C VAL A 153 15.54 -39.80 5.50
N PRO A 154 14.66 -39.94 6.50
CA PRO A 154 13.27 -39.55 6.36
C PRO A 154 13.23 -38.07 5.98
N TRP A 155 12.69 -37.76 4.81
CA TRP A 155 12.41 -36.41 4.36
C TRP A 155 11.53 -35.75 5.42
N ALA A 156 12.13 -34.91 6.25
CA ALA A 156 11.38 -33.96 7.04
C ALA A 156 10.59 -33.12 6.02
N PRO A 157 9.25 -32.99 6.17
CA PRO A 157 8.48 -32.16 5.26
C PRO A 157 9.10 -30.77 5.23
N GLU A 158 9.47 -30.31 4.03
CA GLU A 158 9.88 -28.93 3.77
C GLU A 158 8.97 -27.98 4.57
N PRO A 159 9.53 -27.02 5.33
CA PRO A 159 8.72 -26.03 6.03
C PRO A 159 7.75 -25.40 5.05
N ALA A 160 6.48 -25.27 5.43
CA ALA A 160 5.48 -24.60 4.61
C ALA A 160 6.02 -23.25 4.14
N ALA A 161 6.02 -23.02 2.82
CA ALA A 161 6.53 -21.79 2.23
C ALA A 161 5.91 -20.57 2.94
N CYS A 162 6.73 -19.66 3.48
CA CYS A 162 6.21 -18.61 4.34
C CYS A 162 5.26 -17.66 3.59
N ASP A 163 4.02 -17.57 4.06
CA ASP A 163 3.07 -16.57 3.62
C ASP A 163 3.23 -15.29 4.46
N LEU A 164 3.94 -14.31 3.89
CA LEU A 164 4.21 -13.02 4.53
C LEU A 164 2.93 -12.23 4.84
N TYR A 165 1.81 -12.52 4.17
CA TYR A 165 0.59 -11.73 4.22
C TYR A 165 -0.46 -12.28 5.19
N ARG A 166 -0.21 -13.45 5.79
CA ARG A 166 -1.07 -14.07 6.81
C ARG A 166 -0.40 -14.03 8.17
N GLY A 167 -1.05 -13.37 9.12
CA GLY A 167 -0.43 -13.01 10.39
C GLY A 167 -1.34 -12.12 11.23
N TRP A 168 -0.74 -11.35 12.11
CA TRP A 168 -1.46 -10.41 12.98
C TRP A 168 -0.62 -9.17 13.25
N TRP A 169 -1.30 -8.07 13.58
CA TRP A 169 -0.66 -6.88 14.10
C TRP A 169 -0.22 -7.10 15.55
N THR A 170 1.03 -6.72 15.84
CA THR A 170 1.62 -6.75 17.17
C THR A 170 2.07 -5.35 17.55
N TYR A 171 1.74 -4.92 18.76
CA TYR A 171 2.17 -3.64 19.30
C TYR A 171 3.60 -3.76 19.83
N ASP A 172 4.48 -2.87 19.39
CA ASP A 172 5.86 -2.77 19.83
C ASP A 172 5.96 -1.73 20.96
N ALA A 173 5.74 -2.18 22.19
CA ALA A 173 5.67 -1.29 23.36
C ALA A 173 7.00 -0.57 23.64
N GLU A 174 8.13 -1.27 23.42
CA GLU A 174 9.48 -0.76 23.63
C GLU A 174 9.94 0.15 22.48
N GLY A 175 9.28 0.07 21.31
CA GLY A 175 9.61 0.88 20.14
C GLY A 175 10.95 0.50 19.51
N GLU A 176 11.36 -0.77 19.61
CA GLU A 176 12.65 -1.25 19.10
C GLU A 176 12.67 -1.44 17.57
N GLN A 177 11.49 -1.66 16.97
CA GLN A 177 11.31 -2.05 15.57
C GLN A 177 10.29 -1.17 14.83
N ALA A 178 9.41 -0.47 15.54
CA ALA A 178 8.44 0.44 14.95
C ALA A 178 8.27 1.74 15.76
N PRO A 179 8.21 2.92 15.11
CA PRO A 179 8.33 3.11 13.66
C PRO A 179 9.77 2.96 13.15
N LEU A 180 9.93 2.71 11.84
CA LEU A 180 11.25 2.53 11.22
C LEU A 180 12.03 3.85 11.03
N TYR A 181 11.35 4.98 11.17
CA TYR A 181 11.88 6.35 11.16
C TYR A 181 10.86 7.28 11.82
N HIS A 182 11.27 8.46 12.26
CA HIS A 182 10.34 9.48 12.77
C HIS A 182 9.93 10.48 11.68
N GLU A 183 8.71 11.01 11.76
CA GLU A 183 8.18 12.00 10.80
C GLU A 183 9.10 13.23 10.63
N SER A 184 9.75 13.67 11.71
CA SER A 184 10.69 14.80 11.71
C SER A 184 12.02 14.52 11.02
N GLU A 185 12.41 13.25 10.87
CA GLU A 185 13.69 12.85 10.27
C GLU A 185 13.63 12.81 8.74
N CYS A 186 12.43 12.71 8.16
CA CYS A 186 12.23 12.65 6.73
C CYS A 186 11.70 13.97 6.15
N GLU A 187 12.60 14.79 5.64
CA GLU A 187 12.27 16.07 4.97
C GLU A 187 11.46 15.93 3.66
N PHE A 188 11.39 14.72 3.10
CA PHE A 188 10.74 14.48 1.80
C PHE A 188 9.24 14.24 1.90
N LEU A 189 8.73 14.00 3.11
CA LEU A 189 7.30 13.83 3.36
C LEU A 189 6.54 15.08 2.94
N THR A 190 5.48 14.87 2.15
CA THR A 190 4.55 15.95 1.83
C THR A 190 3.64 16.24 3.02
N GLU A 191 3.11 17.47 3.08
CA GLU A 191 2.14 17.84 4.11
C GLU A 191 0.85 17.00 4.06
N GLN A 192 0.61 16.19 3.02
CA GLN A 192 -0.55 15.29 2.97
C GLN A 192 -0.46 14.20 4.05
N VAL A 193 0.75 13.75 4.41
CA VAL A 193 0.98 12.53 5.19
C VAL A 193 1.68 12.77 6.54
N THR A 194 2.11 14.01 6.83
CA THR A 194 2.77 14.41 8.08
C THR A 194 1.76 14.70 9.19
N CYS A 195 1.05 13.66 9.62
CA CYS A 195 -0.08 13.78 10.55
C CYS A 195 0.29 14.45 11.88
N MET A 196 1.46 14.15 12.45
CA MET A 196 1.88 14.73 13.73
C MET A 196 2.10 16.23 13.59
N ARG A 197 2.81 16.66 12.54
CA ARG A 197 2.98 18.08 12.19
C ARG A 197 1.65 18.78 11.91
N ASN A 198 0.70 18.06 11.34
CA ASN A 198 -0.63 18.55 11.00
C ASN A 198 -1.62 18.55 12.19
N GLY A 199 -1.14 18.23 13.39
CA GLY A 199 -1.89 18.39 14.64
C GLY A 199 -2.39 17.10 15.27
N ARG A 200 -2.11 15.93 14.68
CA ARG A 200 -2.38 14.63 15.34
C ARG A 200 -1.56 14.53 16.62
N ARG A 201 -2.16 14.02 17.69
CA ARG A 201 -1.53 13.97 19.03
C ARG A 201 -1.24 12.56 19.51
N ASP A 202 -2.03 11.59 19.08
CA ASP A 202 -1.75 10.18 19.30
C ASP A 202 -0.71 9.69 18.27
N ASP A 203 0.35 9.04 18.76
CA ASP A 203 1.43 8.45 17.95
C ASP A 203 1.43 6.91 18.04
N SER A 204 0.54 6.30 18.82
CA SER A 204 0.48 4.86 19.08
C SER A 204 0.28 4.04 17.79
N TYR A 205 -0.41 4.60 16.79
CA TYR A 205 -0.57 3.98 15.47
C TYR A 205 0.77 3.67 14.77
N GLN A 206 1.84 4.40 15.11
CA GLN A 206 3.18 4.23 14.53
C GLN A 206 3.91 2.99 15.08
N ARG A 207 3.48 2.45 16.22
CA ARG A 207 4.16 1.36 16.96
C ARG A 207 3.60 -0.03 16.64
N TRP A 208 2.77 -0.15 15.61
CA TRP A 208 2.24 -1.45 15.17
C TRP A 208 3.12 -2.05 14.08
N ARG A 209 3.58 -3.27 14.30
CA ARG A 209 4.30 -4.08 13.30
C ARG A 209 3.48 -5.31 12.92
N TRP A 210 3.67 -5.79 11.70
CA TRP A 210 3.05 -7.02 11.22
C TRP A 210 3.91 -8.24 11.55
N GLN A 211 3.31 -9.27 12.15
CA GLN A 211 3.95 -10.55 12.43
C GLN A 211 3.30 -11.64 11.55
N PRO A 212 4.00 -12.15 10.52
CA PRO A 212 3.53 -13.31 9.78
C PRO A 212 3.41 -14.53 10.71
N SER A 213 2.47 -15.41 10.39
CA SER A 213 2.10 -16.57 11.21
C SER A 213 3.07 -17.74 11.11
N SER A 214 3.77 -17.86 9.97
CA SER A 214 4.64 -19.00 9.65
C SER A 214 6.13 -18.65 9.57
N CYS A 215 6.50 -17.37 9.70
CA CYS A 215 7.89 -16.92 9.77
C CYS A 215 7.99 -15.48 10.30
N ASP A 216 9.23 -15.01 10.46
CA ASP A 216 9.51 -13.61 10.78
C ASP A 216 9.81 -12.80 9.52
N LEU A 217 9.40 -11.52 9.52
CA LEU A 217 9.92 -10.58 8.54
C LEU A 217 11.40 -10.31 8.84
N PRO A 218 12.27 -10.27 7.80
CA PRO A 218 13.68 -9.93 8.01
C PRO A 218 13.77 -8.51 8.57
N ARG A 219 14.63 -8.28 9.58
CA ARG A 219 14.83 -6.94 10.13
C ARG A 219 15.12 -5.94 9.01
N PHE A 220 14.40 -4.82 8.99
CA PHE A 220 14.60 -3.81 7.96
C PHE A 220 15.98 -3.17 8.09
N ASP A 221 16.75 -3.18 7.00
CA ASP A 221 18.04 -2.51 6.88
C ASP A 221 18.05 -1.67 5.60
N ALA A 222 17.99 -0.35 5.79
CA ALA A 222 17.99 0.63 4.72
C ALA A 222 19.28 0.60 3.88
N ARG A 223 20.45 0.32 4.47
CA ARG A 223 21.72 0.19 3.74
C ARG A 223 21.71 -1.06 2.88
N ALA A 224 21.24 -2.19 3.43
CA ALA A 224 21.10 -3.42 2.65
C ALA A 224 20.17 -3.22 1.44
N LEU A 225 19.06 -2.51 1.62
CA LEU A 225 18.17 -2.17 0.50
C LEU A 225 18.88 -1.28 -0.54
N LEU A 226 19.54 -0.21 -0.09
CA LEU A 226 20.28 0.69 -0.98
C LEU A 226 21.39 -0.03 -1.77
N GLU A 227 22.10 -0.99 -1.16
CA GLU A 227 23.07 -1.83 -1.86
C GLU A 227 22.40 -2.71 -2.92
N ARG A 228 21.22 -3.27 -2.63
CA ARG A 228 20.44 -4.01 -3.65
C ARG A 228 19.96 -3.10 -4.79
N LEU A 229 19.74 -1.82 -4.50
CA LEU A 229 19.35 -0.78 -5.46
C LEU A 229 20.54 -0.09 -6.15
N ARG A 230 21.80 -0.43 -5.81
CA ARG A 230 22.97 0.23 -6.38
C ARG A 230 22.98 0.14 -7.91
N GLY A 231 23.05 1.29 -8.58
CA GLY A 231 22.97 1.39 -10.05
C GLY A 231 21.60 1.06 -10.65
N LYS A 232 20.53 1.01 -9.84
CA LYS A 232 19.21 0.53 -10.25
C LYS A 232 18.11 1.56 -9.98
N ARG A 233 16.95 1.27 -10.58
CA ARG A 233 15.73 2.09 -10.50
C ARG A 233 14.61 1.25 -9.90
N LEU A 234 14.06 1.70 -8.78
CA LEU A 234 12.83 1.19 -8.17
C LEU A 234 11.71 2.18 -8.50
N MET A 235 10.68 1.76 -9.23
CA MET A 235 9.60 2.63 -9.69
C MET A 235 8.24 2.14 -9.22
N PHE A 236 7.54 2.99 -8.48
CA PHE A 236 6.13 2.88 -8.15
C PHE A 236 5.28 3.49 -9.27
N VAL A 237 4.24 2.80 -9.71
CA VAL A 237 3.36 3.22 -10.80
C VAL A 237 1.91 3.03 -10.38
N GLY A 238 1.11 4.09 -10.35
CA GLY A 238 -0.29 3.92 -9.99
C GLY A 238 -0.98 5.19 -9.50
N ASP A 239 -1.86 5.01 -8.53
CA ASP A 239 -2.68 6.06 -7.93
C ASP A 239 -2.02 6.71 -6.71
N SER A 240 -2.77 7.52 -5.97
CA SER A 240 -2.26 8.26 -4.80
C SER A 240 -1.83 7.35 -3.65
N LEU A 241 -2.31 6.11 -3.55
CA LEU A 241 -1.89 5.19 -2.50
C LEU A 241 -0.51 4.60 -2.83
N ASN A 242 -0.18 4.42 -4.11
CA ASN A 242 1.19 4.07 -4.50
C ASN A 242 2.14 5.27 -4.31
N ARG A 243 1.65 6.51 -4.46
CA ARG A 243 2.42 7.70 -4.07
C ARG A 243 2.70 7.70 -2.57
N ASN A 244 1.68 7.39 -1.76
CA ASN A 244 1.81 7.28 -0.30
C ASN A 244 2.85 6.22 0.09
N GLN A 245 2.85 5.07 -0.59
CA GLN A 245 3.85 4.02 -0.39
C GLN A 245 5.26 4.44 -0.88
N TRP A 246 5.34 5.16 -2.00
CA TRP A 246 6.61 5.71 -2.49
C TRP A 246 7.22 6.72 -1.51
N GLU A 247 6.43 7.63 -0.92
CA GLU A 247 6.92 8.58 0.10
C GLU A 247 7.49 7.84 1.32
N SER A 248 6.83 6.77 1.76
CA SER A 248 7.35 5.87 2.80
C SER A 248 8.70 5.24 2.39
N MET A 249 8.79 4.69 1.17
CA MET A 249 10.03 4.06 0.69
C MET A 249 11.18 5.07 0.63
N VAL A 250 10.90 6.31 0.19
CA VAL A 250 11.89 7.41 0.18
C VAL A 250 12.41 7.68 1.58
N CYS A 251 11.53 7.75 2.60
CA CYS A 251 11.95 7.98 3.97
C CYS A 251 12.77 6.82 4.54
N LEU A 252 12.33 5.59 4.29
CA LEU A 252 13.03 4.37 4.69
C LEU A 252 14.47 4.36 4.17
N VAL A 253 14.69 4.62 2.87
CA VAL A 253 16.07 4.64 2.33
C VAL A 253 16.84 5.92 2.70
N SER A 254 16.16 7.06 2.85
CA SER A 254 16.77 8.33 3.27
C SER A 254 17.40 8.24 4.66
N SER A 255 16.83 7.41 5.56
CA SER A 255 17.36 7.21 6.92
C SER A 255 18.82 6.73 6.95
N ALA A 256 19.26 6.00 5.92
CA ALA A 256 20.64 5.54 5.79
C ALA A 256 21.59 6.54 5.11
N ILE A 257 21.09 7.69 4.65
CA ILE A 257 21.84 8.73 3.93
C ILE A 257 21.87 10.00 4.80
N PRO A 258 22.87 10.15 5.67
CA PRO A 258 22.90 11.23 6.66
C PRO A 258 23.12 12.60 6.02
N SER A 259 24.00 12.71 5.01
CA SER A 259 24.28 13.99 4.37
C SER A 259 23.21 14.33 3.32
N ARG A 260 22.70 15.56 3.44
CA ARG A 260 21.69 16.13 2.54
C ARG A 260 22.16 16.22 1.09
N GLU A 261 23.46 16.37 0.88
CA GLU A 261 24.08 16.55 -0.44
C GLU A 261 24.06 15.27 -1.28
N HIS A 262 23.94 14.11 -0.63
CA HIS A 262 23.89 12.80 -1.30
C HIS A 262 22.46 12.31 -1.61
N LYS A 263 21.45 13.14 -1.34
CA LYS A 263 20.05 12.82 -1.62
C LYS A 263 19.35 13.97 -2.32
N THR A 264 18.55 13.70 -3.34
CA THR A 264 17.77 14.74 -4.03
C THR A 264 16.38 14.23 -4.38
N LEU A 265 15.42 15.14 -4.51
CA LEU A 265 14.07 14.84 -4.96
C LEU A 265 13.67 15.81 -6.08
N ALA A 266 13.58 15.30 -7.30
CA ALA A 266 13.05 16.03 -8.44
C ALA A 266 11.57 15.66 -8.63
N LYS A 267 10.69 16.66 -8.63
CA LYS A 267 9.24 16.47 -8.82
C LYS A 267 8.84 16.89 -10.24
N PHE A 268 7.79 16.26 -10.76
CA PHE A 268 7.21 16.57 -12.07
C PHE A 268 8.20 16.55 -13.24
N VAL A 269 9.03 15.52 -13.29
CA VAL A 269 10.07 15.31 -14.31
C VAL A 269 9.46 14.88 -15.65
N GLY A 270 10.00 15.44 -16.74
CA GLY A 270 9.72 15.02 -18.11
C GLY A 270 8.37 15.53 -18.67
N PRO A 271 8.03 15.14 -19.91
CA PRO A 271 6.83 15.64 -20.59
C PRO A 271 5.54 15.23 -19.84
N GLY A 272 4.75 16.22 -19.45
CA GLY A 272 3.51 16.03 -18.68
C GLY A 272 3.71 15.85 -17.17
N GLY A 273 4.94 15.96 -16.67
CA GLY A 273 5.23 16.02 -15.23
C GLY A 273 4.81 14.79 -14.42
N ALA A 274 4.59 13.63 -15.03
CA ALA A 274 4.04 12.46 -14.35
C ALA A 274 5.04 11.73 -13.42
N LEU A 275 6.33 12.09 -13.45
CA LEU A 275 7.39 11.36 -12.76
C LEU A 275 7.99 12.17 -11.61
N ASN A 276 8.11 11.56 -10.43
CA ASN A 276 8.94 12.05 -9.32
C ASN A 276 10.13 11.12 -9.14
N VAL A 277 11.32 11.67 -8.90
CA VAL A 277 12.58 10.90 -8.79
C VAL A 277 13.31 11.32 -7.52
N PHE A 278 13.37 10.41 -6.55
CA PHE A 278 14.33 10.48 -5.46
C PHE A 278 15.62 9.81 -5.88
N THR A 279 16.77 10.46 -5.66
CA THR A 279 18.09 9.95 -6.02
C THR A 279 18.98 9.84 -4.79
N ALA A 280 19.55 8.66 -4.58
CA ALA A 280 20.61 8.39 -3.62
C ALA A 280 21.95 8.34 -4.37
N THR A 281 22.68 9.46 -4.35
CA THR A 281 23.82 9.70 -5.25
C THR A 281 24.96 8.70 -5.04
N GLU A 282 25.32 8.39 -3.79
CA GLU A 282 26.40 7.44 -3.46
C GLU A 282 26.14 6.01 -3.95
N TYR A 283 24.87 5.65 -4.10
CA TYR A 283 24.44 4.34 -4.58
C TYR A 283 24.15 4.35 -6.08
N ASN A 284 24.13 5.53 -6.72
CA ASN A 284 23.60 5.69 -8.07
C ASN A 284 22.22 4.99 -8.20
N ALA A 285 21.37 5.17 -7.20
CA ALA A 285 20.08 4.49 -7.07
C ALA A 285 18.93 5.50 -7.10
N THR A 286 17.82 5.12 -7.72
CA THR A 286 16.60 5.94 -7.73
C THR A 286 15.39 5.21 -7.15
N VAL A 287 14.56 5.98 -6.45
CA VAL A 287 13.23 5.57 -5.99
C VAL A 287 12.21 6.53 -6.62
N GLU A 288 11.43 6.02 -7.55
CA GLU A 288 10.64 6.80 -8.50
C GLU A 288 9.14 6.57 -8.29
N PHE A 289 8.33 7.59 -8.57
CA PHE A 289 6.88 7.48 -8.65
C PHE A 289 6.36 8.02 -9.98
N TYR A 290 5.61 7.20 -10.71
CA TYR A 290 4.95 7.56 -11.96
C TYR A 290 3.42 7.57 -11.79
N TRP A 291 2.80 8.73 -12.03
CA TRP A 291 1.36 8.90 -11.97
C TRP A 291 0.67 8.19 -13.15
N ALA A 292 -0.05 7.11 -12.85
CA ALA A 292 -0.89 6.38 -13.80
C ALA A 292 -2.02 5.70 -13.02
N PRO A 293 -3.00 6.47 -12.52
CA PRO A 293 -3.94 6.02 -11.50
C PRO A 293 -4.87 4.88 -11.93
N PHE A 294 -5.09 4.74 -13.25
CA PHE A 294 -5.79 3.60 -13.85
C PHE A 294 -4.87 2.67 -14.65
N LEU A 295 -3.55 2.89 -14.59
CA LEU A 295 -2.47 2.28 -15.41
C LEU A 295 -2.57 2.59 -16.92
N VAL A 296 -3.75 2.41 -17.51
CA VAL A 296 -4.10 2.83 -18.87
C VAL A 296 -4.30 4.35 -18.94
N GLN A 297 -4.37 4.88 -20.15
CA GLN A 297 -4.70 6.28 -20.41
C GLN A 297 -6.08 6.63 -19.85
N SER A 298 -6.16 7.82 -19.27
CA SER A 298 -7.40 8.38 -18.74
C SER A 298 -7.40 9.91 -18.88
N ASN A 299 -8.55 10.53 -18.66
CA ASN A 299 -8.63 11.99 -18.51
C ASN A 299 -8.15 12.49 -17.12
N SER A 300 -7.59 11.60 -16.31
CA SER A 300 -7.06 11.90 -14.97
C SER A 300 -5.54 11.69 -14.88
N ASP A 301 -4.85 11.62 -16.02
CA ASP A 301 -3.41 11.35 -16.13
C ASP A 301 -2.53 12.58 -15.83
N ASP A 302 -3.11 13.77 -15.64
CA ASP A 302 -2.37 14.96 -15.23
C ASP A 302 -2.19 14.95 -13.71
N PRO A 303 -0.97 14.83 -13.16
CA PRO A 303 -0.75 14.70 -11.72
C PRO A 303 -1.11 15.97 -10.93
N GLN A 304 -1.30 17.12 -11.56
CA GLN A 304 -1.70 18.37 -10.91
C GLN A 304 -3.20 18.64 -11.08
N VAL A 305 -3.78 18.27 -12.23
CA VAL A 305 -5.20 18.47 -12.56
C VAL A 305 -5.90 17.12 -12.78
N HIS A 306 -5.79 16.24 -11.78
CA HIS A 306 -6.35 14.88 -11.85
C HIS A 306 -7.72 14.72 -11.19
N SER A 307 -8.18 15.70 -10.43
CA SER A 307 -9.47 15.64 -9.74
C SER A 307 -10.59 16.07 -10.68
N VAL A 308 -11.04 15.13 -11.51
CA VAL A 308 -12.16 15.32 -12.45
C VAL A 308 -13.39 14.54 -11.96
N VAL A 309 -14.58 15.13 -12.12
CA VAL A 309 -15.86 14.51 -11.72
C VAL A 309 -16.13 13.25 -12.54
N ASP A 310 -15.98 13.37 -13.86
CA ASP A 310 -16.26 12.29 -14.81
C ASP A 310 -14.97 11.61 -15.25
N ARG A 311 -14.51 10.64 -14.47
CA ARG A 311 -13.32 9.84 -14.81
C ARG A 311 -13.64 8.90 -15.98
N VAL A 312 -12.87 8.99 -17.06
CA VAL A 312 -13.01 8.16 -18.25
C VAL A 312 -11.69 7.47 -18.55
N ILE A 313 -11.75 6.15 -18.76
CA ILE A 313 -10.58 5.31 -19.06
C ILE A 313 -10.58 4.83 -20.51
N ALA A 314 -9.40 4.71 -21.09
CA ALA A 314 -9.17 4.04 -22.36
C ALA A 314 -8.45 2.71 -22.11
N TRP A 315 -9.20 1.69 -21.67
CA TRP A 315 -8.69 0.41 -21.15
C TRP A 315 -7.78 -0.43 -22.07
N ARG A 316 -7.64 -0.07 -23.34
CA ARG A 316 -6.73 -0.70 -24.33
C ARG A 316 -5.50 0.14 -24.64
N SER A 317 -5.41 1.35 -24.07
CA SER A 317 -4.37 2.33 -24.37
C SER A 317 -3.42 2.47 -23.19
N ILE A 318 -2.27 1.78 -23.22
CA ILE A 318 -1.28 1.83 -22.14
C ILE A 318 0.08 2.42 -22.58
N ALA A 319 0.36 2.44 -23.88
CA ALA A 319 1.69 2.74 -24.42
C ALA A 319 2.24 4.13 -24.05
N LYS A 320 1.36 5.14 -23.86
CA LYS A 320 1.77 6.49 -23.45
C LYS A 320 2.46 6.48 -22.08
N HIS A 321 1.94 5.71 -21.13
CA HIS A 321 2.54 5.57 -19.81
C HIS A 321 3.71 4.59 -19.86
N ALA A 322 3.47 3.44 -20.48
CA ALA A 322 4.35 2.29 -20.37
C ALA A 322 5.74 2.47 -21.02
N ARG A 323 5.92 3.47 -21.88
CA ARG A 323 7.24 3.86 -22.39
C ARG A 323 8.21 4.31 -21.28
N HIS A 324 7.69 4.85 -20.17
CA HIS A 324 8.48 5.38 -19.06
C HIS A 324 8.90 4.32 -18.04
N TRP A 325 8.19 3.18 -18.02
CA TRP A 325 8.42 2.08 -17.08
C TRP A 325 9.56 1.15 -17.52
N ARG A 326 9.95 1.21 -18.81
CA ARG A 326 11.00 0.38 -19.38
C ARG A 326 12.34 0.67 -18.71
N GLY A 327 13.13 -0.38 -18.50
CA GLY A 327 14.46 -0.29 -17.88
C GLY A 327 14.45 -0.07 -16.37
N ALA A 328 13.29 -0.01 -15.72
CA ALA A 328 13.22 -0.11 -14.27
C ALA A 328 13.59 -1.54 -13.83
N HIS A 329 14.33 -1.66 -12.72
CA HIS A 329 14.79 -2.95 -12.18
C HIS A 329 13.79 -3.53 -11.20
N PHE A 330 13.03 -2.66 -10.54
CA PHE A 330 11.91 -3.04 -9.68
C PHE A 330 10.72 -2.18 -10.07
N LEU A 331 9.61 -2.82 -10.45
CA LEU A 331 8.36 -2.15 -10.81
C LEU A 331 7.28 -2.51 -9.80
N VAL A 332 6.66 -1.52 -9.16
CA VAL A 332 5.62 -1.69 -8.16
C VAL A 332 4.33 -1.04 -8.66
N PHE A 333 3.40 -1.84 -9.15
CA PHE A 333 2.13 -1.35 -9.70
C PHE A 333 1.02 -1.37 -8.65
N ASN A 334 0.12 -0.38 -8.67
CA ASN A 334 -1.18 -0.47 -8.04
C ASN A 334 -2.25 0.20 -8.93
N THR A 335 -3.53 -0.03 -8.62
CA THR A 335 -4.63 0.82 -9.06
C THR A 335 -5.91 0.36 -8.35
N TYR A 336 -6.56 1.23 -7.55
CA TYR A 336 -7.80 0.81 -6.87
C TYR A 336 -8.73 1.95 -6.48
N ILE A 337 -8.23 2.97 -5.78
CA ILE A 337 -9.13 3.83 -5.00
C ILE A 337 -10.17 4.56 -5.86
N TRP A 338 -9.78 5.01 -7.05
CA TRP A 338 -10.69 5.73 -7.94
C TRP A 338 -11.68 4.85 -8.69
N TRP A 339 -11.48 3.53 -8.70
CA TRP A 339 -12.48 2.59 -9.20
C TRP A 339 -13.71 2.57 -8.30
N LEU A 340 -13.58 2.98 -7.02
CA LEU A 340 -14.68 3.01 -6.07
C LEU A 340 -15.59 4.23 -6.22
N ASN A 341 -15.19 5.25 -6.99
CA ASN A 341 -15.96 6.49 -7.15
C ASN A 341 -17.36 6.26 -7.76
N THR A 342 -17.51 5.25 -8.62
CA THR A 342 -18.76 4.94 -9.33
C THR A 342 -18.98 3.43 -9.42
N PHE A 343 -20.23 2.97 -9.42
CA PHE A 343 -20.54 1.54 -9.58
C PHE A 343 -20.16 0.99 -10.96
N GLU A 344 -20.32 1.81 -11.99
CA GLU A 344 -19.89 1.52 -13.36
C GLU A 344 -18.72 2.41 -13.78
N MET A 345 -17.87 1.88 -14.64
CA MET A 345 -16.71 2.59 -15.19
C MET A 345 -17.04 3.17 -16.57
N LYS A 346 -16.68 4.42 -16.79
CA LYS A 346 -16.80 5.08 -18.10
C LYS A 346 -15.61 4.68 -18.97
N VAL A 347 -15.87 3.84 -19.97
CA VAL A 347 -14.86 3.31 -20.88
C VAL A 347 -15.00 3.94 -22.25
N LEU A 348 -13.92 4.53 -22.76
CA LEU A 348 -13.90 5.19 -24.06
C LEU A 348 -14.10 4.16 -25.19
N LYS A 349 -15.11 4.39 -26.07
CA LYS A 349 -15.43 3.45 -27.16
C LYS A 349 -14.33 3.39 -28.23
N ASN A 350 -13.80 4.54 -28.62
CA ASN A 350 -12.72 4.63 -29.59
C ASN A 350 -11.89 5.91 -29.35
N PRO A 351 -10.63 5.78 -28.88
CA PRO A 351 -9.75 6.92 -28.64
C PRO A 351 -9.46 7.76 -29.89
N ARG A 352 -9.67 7.22 -31.10
CA ARG A 352 -9.34 7.88 -32.38
C ARG A 352 -10.52 8.61 -33.03
N VAL A 353 -11.75 8.39 -32.57
CA VAL A 353 -12.96 8.84 -33.30
C VAL A 353 -13.75 9.89 -32.53
N SER A 354 -13.88 9.79 -31.20
CA SER A 354 -14.59 10.81 -30.42
C SER A 354 -14.30 10.69 -28.93
N PRO A 355 -13.61 11.67 -28.31
CA PRO A 355 -13.34 11.69 -26.88
C PRO A 355 -14.60 11.76 -25.99
N SER A 356 -15.75 12.15 -26.57
CA SER A 356 -16.99 12.42 -25.84
C SER A 356 -17.96 11.23 -25.75
N LYS A 357 -17.66 10.09 -26.38
CA LYS A 357 -18.51 8.89 -26.33
C LYS A 357 -17.85 7.76 -25.51
N TYR A 358 -18.39 7.52 -24.32
CA TYR A 358 -18.05 6.37 -23.48
C TYR A 358 -19.20 5.35 -23.41
N SER A 359 -18.87 4.14 -22.98
CA SER A 359 -19.81 3.14 -22.49
C SER A 359 -19.68 3.05 -20.97
N LEU A 360 -20.80 2.80 -20.28
CA LEU A 360 -20.77 2.34 -18.90
C LEU A 360 -20.52 0.84 -18.89
N VAL A 361 -19.60 0.41 -18.04
CA VAL A 361 -19.17 -0.99 -17.94
C VAL A 361 -19.07 -1.35 -16.47
N ASP A 362 -19.55 -2.53 -16.09
CA ASP A 362 -19.41 -3.05 -14.73
C ASP A 362 -17.94 -3.00 -14.26
N ARG A 363 -17.73 -2.57 -13.01
CA ARG A 363 -16.40 -2.23 -12.49
C ARG A 363 -15.42 -3.41 -12.53
N PRO A 364 -15.74 -4.62 -12.03
CA PRO A 364 -14.89 -5.80 -12.20
C PRO A 364 -14.56 -6.17 -13.65
N VAL A 365 -15.51 -5.97 -14.58
CA VAL A 365 -15.29 -6.23 -16.01
C VAL A 365 -14.27 -5.25 -16.58
N ALA A 366 -14.45 -3.95 -16.32
CA ALA A 366 -13.53 -2.92 -16.77
C ALA A 366 -12.13 -3.10 -16.15
N TYR A 367 -12.06 -3.44 -14.86
CA TYR A 367 -10.81 -3.71 -14.15
C TYR A 367 -10.06 -4.89 -14.76
N ARG A 368 -10.77 -5.98 -15.07
CA ARG A 368 -10.19 -7.16 -15.72
C ARG A 368 -9.58 -6.82 -17.08
N GLU A 369 -10.25 -6.03 -17.90
CA GLU A 369 -9.74 -5.65 -19.22
C GLU A 369 -8.54 -4.69 -19.14
N VAL A 370 -8.52 -3.79 -18.16
CA VAL A 370 -7.33 -2.96 -17.87
C VAL A 370 -6.15 -3.83 -17.45
N LEU A 371 -6.34 -4.75 -16.50
CA LEU A 371 -5.25 -5.62 -16.04
C LEU A 371 -4.78 -6.58 -17.13
N LYS A 372 -5.67 -7.09 -18.00
CA LYS A 372 -5.24 -7.85 -19.18
C LYS A 372 -4.38 -7.02 -20.12
N THR A 373 -4.72 -5.75 -20.34
CA THR A 373 -3.91 -4.84 -21.17
C THR A 373 -2.54 -4.60 -20.55
N TRP A 374 -2.48 -4.37 -19.23
CA TRP A 374 -1.24 -4.23 -18.49
C TRP A 374 -0.40 -5.51 -18.49
N ALA A 375 -0.99 -6.67 -18.18
CA ALA A 375 -0.31 -7.97 -18.18
C ALA A 375 0.30 -8.29 -19.55
N LYS A 376 -0.46 -8.05 -20.63
CA LYS A 376 0.02 -8.15 -22.01
C LYS A 376 1.21 -7.23 -22.30
N TRP A 377 1.26 -6.03 -21.70
CA TRP A 377 2.41 -5.15 -21.84
C TRP A 377 3.62 -5.68 -21.08
N VAL A 378 3.44 -6.12 -19.83
CA VAL A 378 4.50 -6.73 -19.00
C VAL A 378 5.10 -7.94 -19.72
N ASP A 379 4.24 -8.87 -20.15
CA ASP A 379 4.62 -10.06 -20.90
C ASP A 379 5.25 -9.78 -22.26
N ARG A 380 5.18 -8.57 -22.81
CA ARG A 380 5.90 -8.24 -24.06
C ARG A 380 7.21 -7.48 -23.86
N HIS A 381 7.35 -6.73 -22.76
CA HIS A 381 8.42 -5.74 -22.64
C HIS A 381 9.36 -5.94 -21.45
N ILE A 382 8.96 -6.75 -20.48
CA ILE A 382 9.76 -6.97 -19.28
C ILE A 382 10.63 -8.22 -19.45
N ASP A 383 11.94 -8.06 -19.24
CA ASP A 383 12.86 -9.18 -19.11
C ASP A 383 12.88 -9.63 -17.64
N PRO A 384 12.34 -10.82 -17.31
CA PRO A 384 12.28 -11.29 -15.92
C PRO A 384 13.67 -11.59 -15.33
N LYS A 385 14.74 -11.62 -16.14
CA LYS A 385 16.11 -11.70 -15.63
C LYS A 385 16.64 -10.37 -15.10
N LYS A 386 16.07 -9.25 -15.55
CA LYS A 386 16.53 -7.88 -15.23
C LYS A 386 15.59 -7.13 -14.31
N THR A 387 14.30 -7.42 -14.39
CA THR A 387 13.26 -6.67 -13.68
C THR A 387 12.41 -7.60 -12.82
N MET A 388 12.26 -7.24 -11.55
CA MET A 388 11.26 -7.82 -10.67
C MET A 388 9.99 -6.96 -10.70
N VAL A 389 8.82 -7.61 -10.83
CA VAL A 389 7.53 -6.92 -10.94
C VAL A 389 6.67 -7.28 -9.73
N PHE A 390 6.11 -6.25 -9.11
CA PHE A 390 5.16 -6.32 -8.01
C PHE A 390 3.83 -5.70 -8.44
N PHE A 391 2.75 -6.25 -7.90
CA PHE A 391 1.44 -5.65 -7.95
C PHE A 391 0.91 -5.58 -6.51
N MET A 392 0.56 -4.38 -6.06
CA MET A 392 0.04 -4.16 -4.71
C MET A 392 -1.43 -4.59 -4.65
N GLY A 393 -1.80 -5.29 -3.57
CA GLY A 393 -3.19 -5.48 -3.20
C GLY A 393 -3.90 -4.14 -2.98
N MET A 394 -5.22 -4.18 -2.88
CA MET A 394 -6.03 -2.99 -2.69
C MET A 394 -5.84 -2.41 -1.30
N SER A 395 -5.50 -1.11 -1.24
CA SER A 395 -5.54 -0.32 -0.02
C SER A 395 -7.00 -0.01 0.34
N PRO A 396 -7.49 -0.39 1.53
CA PRO A 396 -8.85 -0.12 1.93
C PRO A 396 -9.09 1.36 2.31
N ASN A 397 -10.35 1.71 2.50
CA ASN A 397 -10.78 2.95 3.16
C ASN A 397 -11.61 2.61 4.41
N HIS A 398 -11.69 3.54 5.36
CA HIS A 398 -12.42 3.35 6.62
C HIS A 398 -13.46 4.45 6.83
N ILE A 399 -14.55 4.40 6.07
CA ILE A 399 -15.60 5.43 6.08
C ILE A 399 -16.82 5.11 6.96
N ALA A 400 -17.03 3.83 7.31
CA ALA A 400 -18.25 3.35 7.97
C ALA A 400 -17.93 2.64 9.31
N PRO A 401 -17.98 3.36 10.44
CA PRO A 401 -17.61 2.81 11.76
C PRO A 401 -18.37 1.55 12.18
N ASP A 402 -19.64 1.46 11.78
CA ASP A 402 -20.49 0.33 12.12
C ASP A 402 -19.93 -1.01 11.61
N THR A 403 -19.13 -0.99 10.54
CA THR A 403 -18.52 -2.20 9.96
C THR A 403 -17.49 -2.86 10.87
N TRP A 404 -16.91 -2.12 11.82
CA TRP A 404 -15.97 -2.64 12.82
C TRP A 404 -16.47 -2.48 14.26
N GLY A 405 -17.77 -2.22 14.46
CA GLY A 405 -18.36 -2.07 15.79
C GLY A 405 -17.98 -0.76 16.48
N GLY A 406 -17.83 0.33 15.72
CA GLY A 406 -17.57 1.66 16.26
C GLY A 406 -18.62 2.09 17.30
N GLN A 407 -18.19 2.86 18.30
CA GLN A 407 -19.07 3.34 19.36
C GLN A 407 -20.09 4.37 18.84
N PRO A 408 -21.26 4.54 19.50
CA PRO A 408 -22.20 5.61 19.15
C PRO A 408 -21.51 6.97 19.08
N GLY A 409 -21.70 7.67 17.95
CA GLY A 409 -21.05 8.96 17.69
C GLY A 409 -19.71 8.87 16.96
N ALA A 410 -19.19 7.67 16.67
CA ALA A 410 -18.00 7.51 15.84
C ALA A 410 -18.18 8.16 14.46
N VAL A 411 -17.12 8.79 13.96
CA VAL A 411 -17.13 9.53 12.69
C VAL A 411 -16.04 9.01 11.77
N LYS A 412 -16.43 8.17 10.79
CA LYS A 412 -15.49 7.54 9.83
C LYS A 412 -14.29 6.95 10.60
N CYS A 413 -13.06 7.18 10.14
CA CYS A 413 -11.83 6.78 10.82
C CYS A 413 -11.34 7.78 11.89
N ALA A 414 -11.99 8.93 12.07
CA ALA A 414 -11.36 10.08 12.71
C ALA A 414 -11.16 9.95 14.24
N MET A 415 -11.92 9.07 14.87
CA MET A 415 -11.87 8.82 16.32
C MET A 415 -11.13 7.52 16.66
N GLU A 416 -10.51 6.88 15.67
CA GLU A 416 -9.88 5.57 15.82
C GLU A 416 -8.38 5.74 16.11
N THR A 417 -7.94 5.28 17.28
CA THR A 417 -6.52 5.36 17.70
C THR A 417 -5.85 4.00 17.86
N GLU A 418 -6.61 2.92 17.67
CA GLU A 418 -6.15 1.53 17.74
C GLU A 418 -6.67 0.73 16.54
N PRO A 419 -5.92 -0.27 16.08
CA PRO A 419 -6.39 -1.16 15.04
C PRO A 419 -7.58 -2.01 15.52
N ILE A 420 -8.22 -2.69 14.58
CA ILE A 420 -9.19 -3.72 14.90
C ILE A 420 -8.43 -4.90 15.51
N MET A 421 -8.67 -5.16 16.80
CA MET A 421 -8.00 -6.24 17.54
C MET A 421 -8.67 -7.61 17.38
N ASN A 422 -9.96 -7.62 17.01
CA ASN A 422 -10.66 -8.85 16.71
C ASN A 422 -10.11 -9.46 15.41
N ARG A 423 -9.58 -10.68 15.49
CA ARG A 423 -8.90 -11.37 14.38
C ARG A 423 -9.86 -12.04 13.40
N THR A 424 -11.17 -11.93 13.61
CA THR A 424 -12.15 -12.37 12.62
C THR A 424 -12.13 -11.44 11.41
N TRP A 425 -12.43 -11.99 10.23
CA TRP A 425 -12.59 -11.17 9.03
C TRP A 425 -13.62 -10.06 9.23
N VAL A 426 -13.32 -8.87 8.72
CA VAL A 426 -14.18 -7.69 8.77
C VAL A 426 -14.48 -7.23 7.34
N ASN A 427 -15.73 -6.86 7.07
CA ASN A 427 -16.09 -6.28 5.78
C ASN A 427 -16.26 -4.77 5.92
N ILE A 428 -15.18 -4.03 5.62
CA ILE A 428 -15.18 -2.56 5.65
C ILE A 428 -15.58 -1.92 4.31
N GLY A 429 -16.14 -2.70 3.38
CA GLY A 429 -16.58 -2.22 2.06
C GLY A 429 -15.53 -2.32 0.95
N THR A 430 -14.42 -3.01 1.19
CA THR A 430 -13.43 -3.34 0.14
C THR A 430 -14.09 -4.16 -0.97
N ASP A 431 -13.89 -3.75 -2.23
CA ASP A 431 -14.39 -4.50 -3.39
C ASP A 431 -13.47 -5.69 -3.70
N TRP A 432 -13.61 -6.76 -2.91
CA TRP A 432 -12.86 -8.02 -3.03
C TRP A 432 -13.01 -8.69 -4.41
N ARG A 433 -14.00 -8.31 -5.22
CA ARG A 433 -14.10 -8.75 -6.62
C ARG A 433 -12.91 -8.25 -7.45
N LEU A 434 -12.42 -7.03 -7.19
CA LEU A 434 -11.23 -6.50 -7.86
C LEU A 434 -9.95 -7.22 -7.42
N HIS A 435 -9.90 -7.69 -6.17
CA HIS A 435 -8.81 -8.51 -5.63
C HIS A 435 -8.74 -9.83 -6.39
N GLY A 436 -9.87 -10.54 -6.46
CA GLY A 436 -9.96 -11.80 -7.20
C GLY A 436 -9.67 -11.63 -8.70
N VAL A 437 -10.03 -10.49 -9.30
CA VAL A 437 -9.63 -10.17 -10.68
C VAL A 437 -8.11 -10.00 -10.79
N ALA A 438 -7.48 -9.26 -9.88
CA ALA A 438 -6.03 -9.08 -9.86
C ALA A 438 -5.32 -10.43 -9.68
N GLN A 439 -5.67 -11.19 -8.64
CA GLN A 439 -5.15 -12.54 -8.42
C GLN A 439 -5.30 -13.44 -9.64
N GLY A 440 -6.48 -13.46 -10.26
CA GLY A 440 -6.75 -14.28 -11.45
C GLY A 440 -5.93 -13.86 -12.68
N VAL A 441 -5.75 -12.55 -12.93
CA VAL A 441 -4.91 -12.09 -14.04
C VAL A 441 -3.44 -12.40 -13.77
N LEU A 442 -2.92 -12.10 -12.57
CA LEU A 442 -1.54 -12.35 -12.19
C LEU A 442 -1.20 -13.85 -12.24
N GLY A 443 -2.07 -14.70 -11.70
CA GLY A 443 -1.92 -16.16 -11.74
C GLY A 443 -2.03 -16.76 -13.15
N SER A 444 -2.57 -16.02 -14.12
CA SER A 444 -2.61 -16.42 -15.53
C SER A 444 -1.35 -16.07 -16.32
N MET A 445 -0.50 -15.19 -15.79
CA MET A 445 0.78 -14.84 -16.41
C MET A 445 1.74 -16.03 -16.34
N ARG A 446 2.53 -16.22 -17.40
CA ARG A 446 3.45 -17.38 -17.53
C ARG A 446 4.90 -16.98 -17.72
N ARG A 447 5.15 -15.89 -18.44
CA ARG A 447 6.51 -15.51 -18.83
C ARG A 447 7.18 -14.63 -17.78
N VAL A 448 6.47 -13.61 -17.29
CA VAL A 448 7.00 -12.69 -16.28
C VAL A 448 6.31 -13.00 -14.95
N PRO A 449 7.04 -13.49 -13.93
CA PRO A 449 6.47 -13.65 -12.61
C PRO A 449 6.14 -12.28 -12.03
N VAL A 450 4.94 -12.14 -11.49
CA VAL A 450 4.52 -10.94 -10.77
C VAL A 450 4.20 -11.33 -9.34
N HIS A 451 4.81 -10.62 -8.39
CA HIS A 451 4.54 -10.81 -6.97
C HIS A 451 3.35 -9.96 -6.56
N LEU A 452 2.23 -10.60 -6.22
CA LEU A 452 1.15 -9.92 -5.51
C LEU A 452 1.62 -9.63 -4.08
N VAL A 453 1.74 -8.35 -3.74
CA VAL A 453 1.97 -7.92 -2.35
C VAL A 453 0.60 -7.79 -1.71
N ASP A 454 0.12 -8.87 -1.09
CA ASP A 454 -1.26 -9.00 -0.64
C ASP A 454 -1.54 -8.23 0.66
N ILE A 455 -1.55 -6.91 0.54
CA ILE A 455 -1.70 -5.98 1.66
C ILE A 455 -3.15 -5.78 2.10
N THR A 456 -4.14 -6.32 1.38
CA THR A 456 -5.54 -5.91 1.54
C THR A 456 -6.06 -6.26 2.92
N ALA A 457 -6.13 -7.55 3.26
CA ALA A 457 -6.69 -8.01 4.53
C ALA A 457 -6.00 -7.38 5.75
N LEU A 458 -4.66 -7.39 5.78
CA LEU A 458 -3.91 -6.81 6.90
C LEU A 458 -4.14 -5.30 7.05
N SER A 459 -4.41 -4.60 5.96
CA SER A 459 -4.67 -3.15 5.98
C SER A 459 -6.09 -2.83 6.45
N GLU A 460 -7.06 -3.75 6.29
CA GLU A 460 -8.43 -3.56 6.80
C GLU A 460 -8.50 -3.50 8.32
N PHE A 461 -7.49 -4.02 9.02
CA PHE A 461 -7.43 -3.90 10.48
C PHE A 461 -6.92 -2.52 10.94
N ARG A 462 -6.36 -1.70 10.06
CA ARG A 462 -5.62 -0.48 10.43
C ARG A 462 -6.47 0.78 10.37
N LYS A 463 -7.68 0.74 10.92
CA LYS A 463 -8.59 1.90 11.01
C LYS A 463 -7.98 3.13 11.67
N ASP A 464 -6.94 2.94 12.49
CA ASP A 464 -6.17 3.95 13.22
C ASP A 464 -5.16 4.73 12.38
N ALA A 465 -4.67 4.18 11.27
CA ALA A 465 -3.46 4.69 10.61
C ALA A 465 -3.73 5.76 9.53
N HIS A 466 -5.00 6.13 9.31
CA HIS A 466 -5.38 7.12 8.30
C HIS A 466 -4.96 8.54 8.67
N THR A 467 -4.84 9.40 7.66
CA THR A 467 -4.53 10.82 7.85
C THR A 467 -5.67 11.58 8.54
N SER A 468 -6.92 11.12 8.40
CA SER A 468 -8.09 11.73 9.02
C SER A 468 -8.17 13.22 8.65
N VAL A 469 -8.29 14.11 9.62
CA VAL A 469 -8.30 15.57 9.44
C VAL A 469 -6.90 16.18 9.47
N HIS A 470 -5.85 15.38 9.68
CA HIS A 470 -4.48 15.86 9.80
C HIS A 470 -3.78 15.85 8.44
N THR A 471 -4.40 16.49 7.44
CA THR A 471 -3.98 16.43 6.04
C THR A 471 -4.33 17.69 5.25
N LEU A 472 -4.03 17.65 3.95
CA LEU A 472 -4.38 18.68 2.98
C LEU A 472 -5.74 18.40 2.33
N ARG A 473 -6.47 19.47 2.01
CA ARG A 473 -7.58 19.46 1.07
C ARG A 473 -7.34 20.50 0.00
N GLN A 474 -7.40 20.10 -1.27
CA GLN A 474 -7.13 20.98 -2.43
C GLN A 474 -5.79 21.75 -2.32
N GLY A 475 -4.76 21.08 -1.80
CA GLY A 475 -3.41 21.65 -1.66
C GLY A 475 -3.23 22.60 -0.49
N LYS A 476 -4.20 22.71 0.43
CA LYS A 476 -4.10 23.53 1.64
C LYS A 476 -4.34 22.70 2.89
N LEU A 477 -3.58 22.98 3.95
CA LEU A 477 -3.77 22.35 5.25
C LEU A 477 -5.17 22.69 5.80
N LEU A 478 -5.84 21.69 6.36
CA LEU A 478 -7.14 21.90 7.00
C LEU A 478 -7.01 22.85 8.20
N THR A 479 -7.90 23.84 8.27
CA THR A 479 -7.95 24.78 9.41
C THR A 479 -8.46 24.09 10.67
N ARG A 480 -8.29 24.71 11.85
CA ARG A 480 -8.80 24.13 13.11
C ARG A 480 -10.31 23.90 13.07
N GLU A 481 -11.06 24.80 12.44
CA GLU A 481 -12.51 24.69 12.27
C GLU A 481 -12.88 23.51 11.37
N GLN A 482 -12.12 23.29 10.29
CA GLN A 482 -12.32 22.14 9.41
C GLN A 482 -11.91 20.83 10.08
N GLN A 483 -10.83 20.83 10.86
CA GLN A 483 -10.40 19.66 11.63
C GLN A 483 -11.42 19.28 12.72
N ALA A 484 -12.15 20.26 13.26
CA ALA A 484 -13.23 20.02 14.22
C ALA A 484 -14.49 19.37 13.60
N ASP A 485 -14.60 19.31 12.26
CA ASP A 485 -15.67 18.60 11.54
C ASP A 485 -15.13 17.41 10.72
N PRO A 486 -14.73 16.31 11.37
CA PRO A 486 -14.24 15.12 10.67
C PRO A 486 -15.30 14.50 9.75
N ARG A 487 -16.60 14.76 9.96
CA ARG A 487 -17.67 14.20 9.13
C ARG A 487 -17.53 14.71 7.70
N ALA A 488 -17.27 16.01 7.53
CA ALA A 488 -17.05 16.61 6.22
C ALA A 488 -15.59 16.45 5.73
N TYR A 489 -14.60 16.50 6.63
CA TYR A 489 -13.20 16.71 6.23
C TYR A 489 -12.25 15.54 6.45
N ALA A 490 -12.62 14.49 7.19
CA ALA A 490 -11.70 13.37 7.41
C ALA A 490 -11.43 12.60 6.11
N ASP A 491 -10.14 12.47 5.79
CA ASP A 491 -9.59 11.58 4.78
C ASP A 491 -9.33 10.21 5.42
N CYS A 492 -10.17 9.25 5.06
CA CYS A 492 -10.05 7.85 5.50
C CYS A 492 -9.60 6.94 4.36
N ILE A 493 -8.76 7.50 3.48
CA ILE A 493 -8.17 6.82 2.32
C ILE A 493 -6.65 6.80 2.48
N HIS A 494 -6.04 7.97 2.66
CA HIS A 494 -4.58 8.10 2.75
C HIS A 494 -4.08 7.80 4.16
N TRP A 495 -2.79 7.49 4.27
CA TRP A 495 -2.16 6.97 5.48
C TRP A 495 -1.10 7.93 5.99
N CYS A 496 -1.07 8.12 7.31
CA CYS A 496 0.02 8.84 7.98
C CYS A 496 1.36 8.15 7.72
N LEU A 497 2.43 8.95 7.68
CA LEU A 497 3.82 8.46 7.59
C LEU A 497 4.67 9.06 8.72
N PRO A 498 5.39 8.24 9.51
CA PRO A 498 5.48 6.78 9.44
C PRO A 498 4.14 6.08 9.79
N GLY A 499 3.93 4.87 9.28
CA GLY A 499 2.67 4.16 9.45
C GLY A 499 2.52 2.91 8.57
N LEU A 500 1.27 2.58 8.22
CA LEU A 500 0.93 1.35 7.49
C LEU A 500 1.73 1.13 6.18
N PRO A 501 1.98 2.14 5.32
CA PRO A 501 2.77 1.93 4.10
C PRO A 501 4.22 1.49 4.35
N ASP A 502 4.78 1.73 5.54
CA ASP A 502 6.11 1.22 5.91
C ASP A 502 6.11 -0.31 5.97
N THR A 503 5.03 -0.90 6.49
CA THR A 503 4.84 -2.36 6.47
C THR A 503 4.72 -2.91 5.05
N TRP A 504 4.04 -2.18 4.16
CA TRP A 504 3.95 -2.58 2.75
C TRP A 504 5.34 -2.61 2.08
N ASN A 505 6.17 -1.62 2.40
CA ASN A 505 7.55 -1.55 1.94
C ASN A 505 8.45 -2.58 2.60
N HIS A 506 8.14 -3.01 3.83
CA HIS A 506 8.82 -4.13 4.48
C HIS A 506 8.64 -5.43 3.71
N PHE A 507 7.46 -5.69 3.13
CA PHE A 507 7.25 -6.83 2.23
C PHE A 507 8.06 -6.71 0.93
N LEU A 508 8.13 -5.51 0.33
CA LEU A 508 8.99 -5.28 -0.83
C LEU A 508 10.45 -5.54 -0.50
N TYR A 509 10.93 -5.01 0.63
CA TYR A 509 12.28 -5.23 1.14
C TYR A 509 12.58 -6.72 1.29
N ALA A 510 11.72 -7.47 1.99
CA ALA A 510 11.89 -8.90 2.20
C ALA A 510 12.03 -9.67 0.88
N ARG A 511 11.24 -9.32 -0.14
CA ARG A 511 11.32 -9.94 -1.47
C ARG A 511 12.57 -9.50 -2.26
N ILE A 512 12.95 -8.23 -2.19
CA ILE A 512 14.11 -7.67 -2.91
C ILE A 512 15.42 -8.25 -2.36
N ILE A 513 15.55 -8.40 -1.04
CA ILE A 513 16.77 -8.95 -0.44
C ILE A 513 16.86 -10.48 -0.58
N ALA A 514 15.73 -11.18 -0.58
CA ALA A 514 15.69 -12.63 -0.79
C ALA A 514 16.04 -13.02 -2.23
N ASP A 515 16.00 -12.07 -3.16
CA ASP A 515 16.38 -12.31 -4.55
C ASP A 515 17.88 -12.59 -4.68
N SER A 516 18.24 -13.84 -4.96
CA SER A 516 19.64 -14.25 -5.17
C SER A 516 20.26 -13.71 -6.47
N ARG A 517 19.47 -13.08 -7.36
CA ARG A 517 19.96 -12.55 -8.64
C ARG A 517 21.00 -11.42 -8.51
N SER A 518 21.24 -10.86 -7.32
CA SER A 518 22.26 -9.82 -7.12
C SER A 518 23.56 -10.28 -6.48
N SER A 519 23.75 -11.56 -6.17
CA SER A 519 25.01 -12.05 -5.60
C SER A 519 26.10 -12.35 -6.64
N SER A 520 25.82 -12.19 -7.94
CA SER A 520 26.71 -12.63 -9.02
C SER A 520 27.53 -11.51 -9.69
N SER A 521 27.62 -10.30 -9.14
CA SER A 521 28.33 -9.18 -9.81
C SER A 521 29.50 -8.56 -9.03
N THR A 522 30.09 -9.28 -8.09
CA THR A 522 31.32 -8.80 -7.42
C THR A 522 32.44 -9.81 -7.60
N THR A 523 33.06 -9.81 -8.79
CA THR A 523 34.45 -10.26 -8.92
C THR A 523 35.35 -9.13 -8.39
N PRO A 524 36.24 -9.37 -7.42
CA PRO A 524 37.25 -8.38 -7.06
C PRO A 524 38.20 -8.23 -8.25
N ALA A 525 38.43 -6.99 -8.68
CA ALA A 525 39.53 -6.69 -9.59
C ALA A 525 40.84 -7.05 -8.87
N SER A 526 41.50 -8.12 -9.32
CA SER A 526 42.85 -8.46 -8.88
C SER A 526 43.79 -7.33 -9.29
N SER A 527 44.47 -6.77 -8.28
CA SER A 527 45.58 -5.84 -8.41
C SER A 527 46.63 -6.36 -9.39
N LEU A 528 46.92 -5.55 -10.41
CA LEU A 528 48.12 -5.68 -11.24
C LEU A 528 49.31 -5.18 -10.41
N ASP A 529 50.09 -6.10 -9.87
CA ASP A 529 51.44 -5.83 -9.40
C ASP A 529 52.34 -5.61 -10.63
N ILE A 530 52.81 -4.36 -10.80
CA ILE A 530 53.93 -4.04 -11.67
C ILE A 530 55.18 -4.06 -10.80
N SER A 531 55.85 -5.21 -10.74
CA SER A 531 57.21 -5.30 -10.23
C SER A 531 58.19 -4.89 -11.33
N ALA A 532 58.93 -3.82 -11.07
CA ALA A 532 60.10 -3.42 -11.81
C ALA A 532 61.20 -4.49 -11.72
N THR A 533 61.82 -4.83 -12.85
CA THR A 533 63.14 -5.45 -12.89
C THR A 533 64.02 -4.70 -13.88
N SER A 534 65.04 -4.06 -13.31
CA SER A 534 66.25 -3.59 -13.96
C SER A 534 67.07 -4.76 -14.51
N SER A 535 67.55 -4.64 -15.74
CA SER A 535 68.88 -5.08 -16.21
C SER A 535 69.21 -4.34 -17.50
#